data_AF-A0AA92X2Z9-F1
#
_entry.id   AF-A0AA92X2Z9-F1
#
_cell.length_a   1.000
_cell.length_b   1.000
_cell.length_c   1.000
_cell.angle_alpha   90.00
_cell.angle_beta   90.00
_cell.angle_gamma   90.00
#
_symmetry.space_group_name_H-M   'P 1'
#
loop_
_entity.id
_entity.type
_entity.pdbx_description
1 polymer ?
#
loop_
_entity_poly.entity_id
_entity_poly.type
_entity_poly.pdbx_seq_one_letter_code
_entity_poly.pdbx_strand_id
1 'polypeptide(L)'
;MKRNNTLKTTAIAVALLGAAVAQQAQAAIALDRTRVIFDGDQNSVSLNISNQNKQLPYLAQAWLEDEQGNKMQSPLVVLPPVQRVEPGKPSQVKIQALPAARQLPQDRETLYYFNLREIPPKSDKPNTLQIALQTRIKLFYRPAAIAVQKNTDPAQEQLTLTKQGDKYVVNNPTPYYVTIVDASSKKDGAGVKGFEPFMVPPKGNVPLTVSAASVGSAPVLTYINDYGGRPQLTFSCSGSNCKVVPEKKAS
;
A
#
# COMPACT_ATOMS: atom_id res chain seq x y z
N MET A 1 -0.42 -6.02 59.82
CA MET A 1 -1.20 -6.16 58.57
C MET A 1 -0.69 -5.34 57.37
N LYS A 2 0.50 -4.70 57.38
CA LYS A 2 0.98 -3.82 56.28
C LYS A 2 1.98 -4.47 55.28
N ARG A 3 2.51 -5.67 55.58
CA ARG A 3 3.64 -6.29 54.85
C ARG A 3 3.23 -7.04 53.56
N ASN A 4 1.97 -7.44 53.43
CA ASN A 4 1.46 -8.18 52.27
C ASN A 4 1.04 -7.30 51.08
N ASN A 5 0.70 -6.03 51.30
CA ASN A 5 0.36 -5.11 50.21
C ASN A 5 1.60 -4.65 49.45
N THR A 6 2.73 -4.45 50.14
CA THR A 6 3.99 -4.05 49.52
C THR A 6 4.54 -5.14 48.59
N LEU A 7 4.42 -6.42 48.96
CA LEU A 7 4.84 -7.53 48.09
C LEU A 7 3.99 -7.63 46.81
N LYS A 8 2.68 -7.40 46.92
CA LYS A 8 1.74 -7.45 45.78
C LYS A 8 1.96 -6.28 44.82
N THR A 9 2.23 -5.07 45.32
CA THR A 9 2.54 -3.91 44.46
C THR A 9 3.86 -4.07 43.72
N THR A 10 4.89 -4.65 44.36
CA THR A 10 6.18 -4.92 43.68
C THR A 10 6.05 -5.99 42.60
N ALA A 11 5.26 -7.05 42.84
CA ALA A 11 5.02 -8.10 41.85
C ALA A 11 4.27 -7.58 40.61
N ILE A 12 3.28 -6.70 40.79
CA ILE A 12 2.54 -6.07 39.68
C ILE A 12 3.45 -5.10 38.89
N ALA A 13 4.32 -4.35 39.57
CA ALA A 13 5.27 -3.44 38.90
C ALA A 13 6.31 -4.20 38.05
N VAL A 14 6.83 -5.34 38.54
CA VAL A 14 7.77 -6.18 37.78
C VAL A 14 7.09 -6.85 36.57
N ALA A 15 5.82 -7.27 36.70
CA ALA A 15 5.04 -7.81 35.58
C ALA A 15 4.73 -6.75 34.51
N LEU A 16 4.45 -5.51 34.90
CA LEU A 16 4.25 -4.38 33.99
C LEU A 16 5.55 -3.96 33.28
N LEU A 17 6.71 -4.01 33.94
CA LEU A 17 8.01 -3.79 33.28
C LEU A 17 8.36 -4.91 32.29
N GLY A 18 7.99 -6.16 32.57
CA GLY A 18 8.22 -7.29 31.67
C GLY A 18 7.41 -7.21 30.37
N ALA A 19 6.19 -6.69 30.41
CA ALA A 19 5.34 -6.51 29.22
C ALA A 19 5.80 -5.37 28.29
N ALA A 20 6.60 -4.42 28.80
CA ALA A 20 7.14 -3.31 28.01
C ALA A 20 8.36 -3.69 27.15
N VAL A 21 8.93 -4.89 27.35
CA VAL A 21 10.07 -5.41 26.58
C VAL A 21 9.60 -6.38 25.48
N ALA A 22 8.48 -6.07 24.82
CA ALA A 22 8.18 -6.73 23.56
C ALA A 22 9.21 -6.26 22.52
N GLN A 23 10.13 -7.15 22.13
CA GLN A 23 11.05 -6.88 21.03
C GLN A 23 10.22 -6.59 19.78
N GLN A 24 10.12 -5.32 19.40
CA GLN A 24 9.57 -4.95 18.10
C GLN A 24 10.49 -5.54 17.05
N ALA A 25 9.97 -6.49 16.27
CA ALA A 25 10.64 -6.97 15.08
C ALA A 25 10.70 -5.81 14.07
N GLN A 26 11.81 -5.08 14.05
CA GLN A 26 12.06 -4.04 13.06
C GLN A 26 12.69 -4.69 11.83
N ALA A 27 12.12 -4.42 10.66
CA ALA A 27 12.75 -4.79 9.39
C ALA A 27 14.15 -4.18 9.33
N ALA A 28 15.14 -4.98 8.94
CA ALA A 28 16.47 -4.45 8.76
C ALA A 28 16.51 -3.59 7.50
N ILE A 29 15.94 -4.04 6.38
CA ILE A 29 15.84 -3.22 5.17
C ILE A 29 14.46 -2.56 5.08
N ALA A 30 14.40 -1.24 5.26
CA ALA A 30 13.20 -0.43 5.10
C ALA A 30 13.15 0.27 3.73
N LEU A 31 11.95 0.38 3.16
CA LEU A 31 11.66 1.05 1.89
C LEU A 31 10.95 2.40 2.15
N ASP A 32 11.21 3.40 1.32
CA ASP A 32 10.72 4.78 1.51
C ASP A 32 9.23 5.01 1.19
N ARG A 33 8.54 4.02 0.59
CA ARG A 33 7.14 4.16 0.17
C ARG A 33 6.39 2.83 0.12
N THR A 34 5.07 2.90 0.08
CA THR A 34 4.15 1.74 0.08
C THR A 34 3.60 1.39 -1.30
N ARG A 35 3.91 2.20 -2.32
CA ARG A 35 3.58 1.97 -3.74
C ARG A 35 4.51 2.81 -4.62
N VAL A 36 4.66 2.40 -5.87
CA VAL A 36 5.47 3.11 -6.85
C VAL A 36 4.59 3.54 -8.02
N ILE A 37 4.70 4.80 -8.40
CA ILE A 37 4.22 5.29 -9.70
C ILE A 37 5.45 5.41 -10.60
N PHE A 38 5.46 4.71 -11.71
CA PHE A 38 6.43 4.86 -12.78
C PHE A 38 5.80 5.75 -13.85
N ASP A 39 6.25 6.99 -13.93
CA ASP A 39 5.79 7.93 -14.94
C ASP A 39 6.38 7.55 -16.31
N GLY A 40 5.51 7.31 -17.29
CA GLY A 40 5.88 6.78 -18.60
C GLY A 40 6.60 7.79 -19.50
N ASP A 41 6.69 9.06 -19.10
CA ASP A 41 7.55 10.07 -19.71
C ASP A 41 9.00 9.99 -19.18
N GLN A 42 9.24 9.27 -18.08
CA GLN A 42 10.55 9.07 -17.48
C GLN A 42 11.17 7.75 -17.93
N ASN A 43 12.50 7.73 -18.02
CA ASN A 43 13.25 6.49 -18.30
C ASN A 43 13.42 5.61 -17.06
N SER A 44 13.22 6.16 -15.87
CA SER A 44 13.44 5.44 -14.61
C SER A 44 12.85 6.14 -13.40
N VAL A 45 12.58 5.38 -12.34
CA VAL A 45 12.25 5.87 -11.00
C VAL A 45 13.18 5.24 -9.97
N SER A 46 13.56 6.02 -8.95
CA SER A 46 14.43 5.57 -7.86
C SER A 46 13.65 5.40 -6.57
N LEU A 47 13.97 4.33 -5.84
CA LEU A 47 13.40 3.98 -4.54
C LEU A 47 14.51 3.94 -3.50
N ASN A 48 14.36 4.70 -2.42
CA ASN A 48 15.35 4.70 -1.35
C ASN A 48 15.09 3.52 -0.42
N ILE A 49 16.16 2.82 -0.08
CA ILE A 49 16.17 1.75 0.92
C ILE A 49 17.13 2.13 2.04
N SER A 50 16.93 1.57 3.23
CA SER A 50 17.81 1.86 4.36
C SER A 50 17.96 0.65 5.25
N ASN A 51 19.19 0.38 5.68
CA ASN A 51 19.43 -0.61 6.72
C ASN A 51 19.19 0.05 8.09
N GLN A 52 18.08 -0.29 8.73
CA GLN A 52 17.70 0.15 10.07
C GLN A 52 18.47 -0.61 11.16
N ASN A 53 19.04 -1.78 10.85
CA ASN A 53 19.95 -2.45 11.76
C ASN A 53 21.27 -1.65 11.85
N LYS A 54 21.62 -1.22 13.07
CA LYS A 54 22.81 -0.40 13.33
C LYS A 54 24.09 -1.21 13.59
N GLN A 55 23.99 -2.53 13.64
CA GLN A 55 25.09 -3.43 14.01
C GLN A 55 25.51 -4.33 12.86
N LEU A 56 24.55 -4.84 12.08
CA LEU A 56 24.78 -5.87 11.09
C LEU A 56 24.50 -5.39 9.66
N PRO A 57 25.34 -5.77 8.69
CA PRO A 57 25.09 -5.54 7.28
C PRO A 57 24.02 -6.51 6.77
N TYR A 58 23.24 -6.09 5.79
CA TYR A 58 22.22 -6.93 5.15
C TYR A 58 22.38 -6.89 3.63
N LEU A 59 21.99 -7.95 2.93
CA LEU A 59 21.73 -7.84 1.49
C LEU A 59 20.28 -7.44 1.27
N ALA A 60 20.06 -6.56 0.31
CA ALA A 60 18.75 -6.21 -0.21
C ALA A 60 18.63 -6.79 -1.62
N GLN A 61 17.70 -7.72 -1.81
CA GLN A 61 17.37 -8.31 -3.10
C GLN A 61 16.07 -7.69 -3.64
N ALA A 62 16.11 -7.17 -4.86
CA ALA A 62 14.97 -6.55 -5.51
C ALA A 62 14.62 -7.25 -6.83
N TRP A 63 13.32 -7.42 -7.11
CA TRP A 63 12.81 -7.91 -8.38
C TRP A 63 11.42 -7.34 -8.68
N LEU A 64 10.99 -7.45 -9.93
CA LEU A 64 9.64 -7.09 -10.35
C LEU A 64 8.81 -8.34 -10.64
N GLU A 65 7.50 -8.25 -10.45
CA GLU A 65 6.53 -9.26 -10.83
C GLU A 65 5.40 -8.66 -11.67
N ASP A 66 4.85 -9.47 -12.57
CA ASP A 66 3.59 -9.17 -13.26
C ASP A 66 2.37 -9.26 -12.31
N GLU A 67 1.18 -8.96 -12.83
CA GLU A 67 -0.06 -9.02 -12.07
C GLU A 67 -0.36 -10.45 -11.54
N GLN A 68 0.11 -11.49 -12.23
CA GLN A 68 -0.05 -12.89 -11.85
C GLN A 68 1.00 -13.35 -10.81
N GLY A 69 1.97 -12.51 -10.48
CA GLY A 69 3.04 -12.81 -9.51
C GLY A 69 4.25 -13.51 -10.12
N ASN A 70 4.37 -13.59 -11.45
CA ASN A 70 5.56 -14.15 -12.09
C ASN A 70 6.67 -13.11 -12.11
N LYS A 71 7.89 -13.53 -11.78
CA LYS A 71 9.07 -12.66 -11.88
C LYS A 71 9.29 -12.25 -13.32
N MET A 72 9.58 -10.96 -13.52
CA MET A 72 9.76 -10.36 -14.84
C MET A 72 11.04 -9.53 -14.89
N GLN A 73 11.57 -9.36 -16.11
CA GLN A 73 12.72 -8.49 -16.41
C GLN A 73 12.42 -7.55 -17.61
N SER A 74 11.18 -7.55 -18.10
CA SER A 74 10.68 -6.72 -19.21
C SER A 74 9.15 -6.59 -19.06
N PRO A 75 8.53 -5.43 -19.35
CA PRO A 75 9.12 -4.24 -19.96
C PRO A 75 9.86 -3.29 -19.01
N LEU A 76 9.81 -3.56 -17.70
CA LEU A 76 10.56 -2.83 -16.68
C LEU A 76 11.59 -3.76 -16.05
N VAL A 77 12.72 -3.18 -15.62
CA VAL A 77 13.79 -3.90 -14.92
C VAL A 77 14.19 -3.15 -13.66
N VAL A 78 14.66 -3.87 -12.65
CA VAL A 78 15.13 -3.30 -11.39
C VAL A 78 16.63 -3.53 -11.22
N LEU A 79 17.35 -2.48 -10.81
CA LEU A 79 18.81 -2.45 -10.72
C LEU A 79 19.28 -1.75 -9.43
N PRO A 80 20.29 -2.28 -8.72
CA PRO A 80 20.81 -3.64 -8.86
C PRO A 80 19.81 -4.68 -8.30
N PRO A 81 19.81 -5.93 -8.81
CA PRO A 81 18.94 -6.99 -8.30
C PRO A 81 19.31 -7.46 -6.89
N VAL A 82 20.59 -7.31 -6.50
CA VAL A 82 21.07 -7.57 -5.13
C VAL A 82 22.14 -6.54 -4.79
N GLN A 83 22.11 -6.00 -3.58
CA GLN A 83 23.15 -5.11 -3.06
C GLN A 83 23.36 -5.30 -1.57
N ARG A 84 24.57 -5.05 -1.10
CA ARG A 84 24.90 -5.02 0.33
C ARG A 84 24.67 -3.63 0.90
N VAL A 85 23.97 -3.55 2.03
CA VAL A 85 23.70 -2.29 2.73
C VAL A 85 24.31 -2.37 4.12
N GLU A 86 25.31 -1.52 4.35
CA GLU A 86 26.04 -1.45 5.62
C GLU A 86 25.16 -0.99 6.79
N PRO A 87 25.55 -1.29 8.04
CA PRO A 87 24.73 -0.98 9.21
C PRO A 87 24.35 0.50 9.28
N GLY A 88 23.06 0.78 9.46
CA GLY A 88 22.54 2.13 9.58
C GLY A 88 22.60 2.97 8.31
N LYS A 89 23.04 2.43 7.16
CA LYS A 89 23.27 3.19 5.93
C LYS A 89 22.04 3.19 4.99
N PRO A 90 21.81 4.29 4.27
CA PRO A 90 20.88 4.32 3.15
C PRO A 90 21.52 3.69 1.90
N SER A 91 20.66 3.26 0.97
CA SER A 91 21.02 2.96 -0.42
C SER A 91 19.82 3.21 -1.34
N GLN A 92 19.96 2.89 -2.62
CA GLN A 92 18.91 3.10 -3.62
C GLN A 92 18.77 1.91 -4.57
N VAL A 93 17.54 1.66 -4.99
CA VAL A 93 17.19 0.73 -6.06
C VAL A 93 16.51 1.54 -7.17
N LYS A 94 16.88 1.28 -8.43
CA LYS A 94 16.35 1.96 -9.60
C LYS A 94 15.50 1.01 -10.43
N ILE A 95 14.29 1.44 -10.80
CA ILE A 95 13.46 0.77 -11.79
C ILE A 95 13.64 1.53 -13.11
N GLN A 96 13.98 0.82 -14.18
CA GLN A 96 14.25 1.39 -15.50
C GLN A 96 13.29 0.79 -16.54
N ALA A 97 12.80 1.65 -17.44
CA ALA A 97 12.03 1.21 -18.59
C ALA A 97 12.93 0.63 -19.68
N LEU A 98 12.51 -0.47 -20.27
CA LEU A 98 13.08 -1.04 -21.50
C LEU A 98 12.25 -0.62 -22.72
N PRO A 99 12.75 -0.77 -23.96
CA PRO A 99 12.01 -0.40 -25.16
C PRO A 99 10.60 -1.02 -25.26
N ALA A 100 10.41 -2.22 -24.70
CA ALA A 100 9.12 -2.90 -24.64
C ALA A 100 8.05 -2.14 -23.84
N ALA A 101 8.41 -1.19 -22.97
CA ALA A 101 7.44 -0.35 -22.24
C ALA A 101 6.54 0.47 -23.17
N ARG A 102 7.02 0.78 -24.39
CA ARG A 102 6.24 1.46 -25.44
C ARG A 102 5.09 0.61 -25.99
N GLN A 103 5.12 -0.70 -25.77
CA GLN A 103 4.08 -1.62 -26.21
C GLN A 103 2.97 -1.79 -25.16
N LEU A 104 3.14 -1.22 -23.97
CA LEU A 104 2.10 -1.22 -22.95
C LEU A 104 0.88 -0.41 -23.41
N PRO A 105 -0.32 -0.68 -22.87
CA PRO A 105 -1.46 0.21 -23.06
C PRO A 105 -1.09 1.64 -22.69
N GLN A 106 -1.28 2.58 -23.61
CA GLN A 106 -0.97 4.00 -23.37
C GLN A 106 -2.19 4.80 -22.89
N ASP A 107 -3.38 4.18 -22.82
CA ASP A 107 -4.65 4.81 -22.43
C ASP A 107 -5.09 4.52 -20.98
N ARG A 108 -4.29 3.74 -20.24
CA ARG A 108 -4.56 3.28 -18.87
C ARG A 108 -3.27 2.84 -18.17
N GLU A 109 -3.31 2.79 -16.84
CA GLU A 109 -2.22 2.22 -16.05
C GLU A 109 -2.05 0.71 -16.31
N THR A 110 -0.81 0.24 -16.17
CA THR A 110 -0.49 -1.19 -16.10
C THR A 110 0.04 -1.53 -14.71
N LEU A 111 -0.48 -2.61 -14.11
CA LEU A 111 -0.11 -3.06 -12.78
C LEU A 111 1.07 -4.04 -12.82
N TYR A 112 2.03 -3.78 -11.93
CA TYR A 112 3.14 -4.64 -11.58
C TYR A 112 3.32 -4.67 -10.06
N TYR A 113 4.24 -5.49 -9.58
CA TYR A 113 4.66 -5.47 -8.18
C TYR A 113 6.18 -5.33 -8.06
N PHE A 114 6.62 -4.43 -7.18
CA PHE A 114 8.01 -4.34 -6.76
C PHE A 114 8.19 -5.15 -5.47
N ASN A 115 9.20 -6.02 -5.47
CA ASN A 115 9.57 -6.83 -4.33
C ASN A 115 10.94 -6.44 -3.82
N LEU A 116 11.07 -6.37 -2.50
CA LEU A 116 12.31 -6.14 -1.77
C LEU A 116 12.41 -7.15 -0.64
N ARG A 117 13.41 -8.03 -0.70
CA ARG A 117 13.69 -9.04 0.32
C ARG A 117 15.02 -8.77 0.98
N GLU A 118 15.03 -8.71 2.30
CA GLU A 118 16.28 -8.66 3.05
C GLU A 118 16.87 -10.07 3.18
N ILE A 119 18.20 -10.16 3.19
CA ILE A 119 18.92 -11.39 3.48
C ILE A 119 19.84 -11.09 4.66
N PRO A 120 19.52 -11.60 5.88
CA PRO A 120 20.37 -11.39 7.04
C PRO A 120 21.73 -12.07 6.86
N PRO A 121 22.77 -11.59 7.56
CA PRO A 121 24.01 -12.33 7.65
C PRO A 121 23.75 -13.67 8.34
N LYS A 122 24.52 -14.70 7.95
CA LYS A 122 24.42 -16.02 8.56
C LYS A 122 24.70 -15.93 10.06
N SER A 123 23.88 -16.60 10.87
CA SER A 123 24.12 -16.75 12.31
C SER A 123 25.24 -17.75 12.57
N ASP A 124 26.16 -17.41 13.47
CA ASP A 124 27.21 -18.32 13.96
C ASP A 124 26.73 -19.18 15.14
N LYS A 125 25.51 -18.96 15.63
CA LYS A 125 24.94 -19.72 16.74
C LYS A 125 24.27 -21.01 16.23
N PRO A 126 24.49 -22.16 16.88
CA PRO A 126 23.75 -23.38 16.56
C PRO A 126 22.27 -23.23 16.96
N ASN A 127 21.39 -23.96 16.26
CA ASN A 127 19.96 -24.03 16.55
C ASN A 127 19.22 -22.69 16.54
N THR A 128 19.53 -21.81 15.59
CA THR A 128 18.83 -20.52 15.44
C THR A 128 17.84 -20.52 14.29
N LEU A 129 16.65 -19.98 14.54
CA LEU A 129 15.71 -19.54 13.50
C LEU A 129 16.06 -18.12 13.06
N GLN A 130 16.27 -17.91 11.76
CA GLN A 130 16.45 -16.58 11.17
C GLN A 130 15.22 -16.22 10.33
N ILE A 131 14.72 -15.00 10.52
CA ILE A 131 13.60 -14.45 9.76
C ILE A 131 14.16 -13.45 8.75
N ALA A 132 13.68 -13.54 7.51
CA ALA A 132 13.97 -12.60 6.44
C ALA A 132 12.65 -11.97 5.98
N LEU A 133 12.53 -10.65 6.10
CA LEU A 133 11.33 -9.94 5.66
C LEU A 133 11.36 -9.66 4.15
N GLN A 134 10.19 -9.77 3.54
CA GLN A 134 9.95 -9.39 2.15
C GLN A 134 8.82 -8.36 2.10
N THR A 135 9.11 -7.20 1.52
CA THR A 135 8.12 -6.19 1.19
C THR A 135 7.71 -6.35 -0.27
N ARG A 136 6.41 -6.46 -0.52
CA ARG A 136 5.81 -6.48 -1.86
C ARG A 136 4.85 -5.31 -1.98
N ILE A 137 5.14 -4.36 -2.87
CA ILE A 137 4.31 -3.17 -3.08
C ILE A 137 3.86 -3.07 -4.54
N LYS A 138 2.73 -2.41 -4.76
CA LYS A 138 2.19 -2.18 -6.11
C LYS A 138 3.07 -1.19 -6.86
N LEU A 139 3.36 -1.48 -8.11
CA LEU A 139 4.06 -0.63 -9.07
C LEU A 139 3.08 -0.33 -10.23
N PHE A 140 2.72 0.93 -10.42
CA PHE A 140 1.84 1.36 -11.48
C PHE A 140 2.66 2.02 -12.58
N TYR A 141 2.72 1.41 -13.76
CA TYR A 141 3.20 2.12 -14.95
C TYR A 141 2.08 3.04 -15.42
N ARG A 142 2.34 4.35 -15.42
CA ARG A 142 1.40 5.40 -15.81
C ARG A 142 1.86 6.05 -17.11
N PRO A 143 1.26 5.72 -18.27
CA PRO A 143 1.61 6.33 -19.54
C PRO A 143 1.56 7.86 -19.51
N ALA A 144 2.45 8.50 -20.28
CA ALA A 144 2.50 9.97 -20.39
C ALA A 144 1.16 10.59 -20.83
N ALA A 145 0.39 9.88 -21.68
CA ALA A 145 -0.91 10.34 -22.16
C ALA A 145 -1.98 10.47 -21.05
N ILE A 146 -1.76 9.84 -19.89
CA ILE A 146 -2.64 9.92 -18.71
C ILE A 146 -1.88 10.46 -17.50
N ALA A 147 -0.85 11.28 -17.71
CA ALA A 147 -0.15 11.93 -16.61
C ALA A 147 -1.13 12.79 -15.79
N VAL A 148 -1.03 12.73 -14.46
CA VAL A 148 -1.86 13.53 -13.56
C VAL A 148 -1.44 15.00 -13.70
N GLN A 149 -2.37 15.84 -14.14
CA GLN A 149 -2.13 17.27 -14.27
C GLN A 149 -2.07 17.92 -12.88
N LYS A 150 -1.15 18.87 -12.71
CA LYS A 150 -1.09 19.66 -11.47
C LYS A 150 -2.37 20.49 -11.34
N ASN A 151 -2.88 20.59 -10.12
CA ASN A 151 -4.05 21.41 -9.74
C ASN A 151 -5.42 20.93 -10.28
N THR A 152 -5.53 19.73 -10.85
CA THR A 152 -6.83 19.12 -11.15
C THR A 152 -7.38 18.38 -9.93
N ASP A 153 -8.71 18.21 -9.88
CA ASP A 153 -9.34 17.41 -8.84
C ASP A 153 -8.87 15.94 -8.93
N PRO A 154 -8.81 15.22 -7.79
CA PRO A 154 -8.39 13.82 -7.78
C PRO A 154 -9.26 12.99 -8.73
N ALA A 155 -8.64 12.21 -9.62
CA ALA A 155 -9.36 11.38 -10.58
C ALA A 155 -10.33 10.39 -9.88
N GLN A 156 -10.03 10.00 -8.64
CA GLN A 156 -10.85 9.12 -7.81
C GLN A 156 -12.22 9.73 -7.44
N GLU A 157 -12.42 11.04 -7.60
CA GLU A 157 -13.74 11.67 -7.46
C GLU A 157 -14.70 11.30 -8.61
N GLN A 158 -14.19 10.74 -9.72
CA GLN A 158 -15.03 10.27 -10.82
C GLN A 158 -15.65 8.89 -10.57
N LEU A 159 -15.32 8.23 -9.45
CA LEU A 159 -15.92 6.94 -9.10
C LEU A 159 -17.43 7.09 -8.89
N THR A 160 -18.15 6.02 -9.21
CA THR A 160 -19.59 5.93 -8.91
C THR A 160 -19.89 4.61 -8.21
N LEU A 161 -21.01 4.57 -7.50
CA LEU A 161 -21.57 3.35 -6.96
C LEU A 161 -22.89 3.02 -7.64
N THR A 162 -23.12 1.75 -7.90
CA THR A 162 -24.44 1.25 -8.31
C THR A 162 -24.90 0.16 -7.35
N LYS A 163 -26.03 0.37 -6.68
CA LYS A 163 -26.66 -0.63 -5.83
C LYS A 163 -27.28 -1.74 -6.70
N GLN A 164 -26.79 -2.96 -6.53
CA GLN A 164 -27.28 -4.17 -7.18
C GLN A 164 -27.63 -5.19 -6.11
N GLY A 165 -28.92 -5.36 -5.83
CA GLY A 165 -29.39 -6.18 -4.72
C GLY A 165 -28.84 -5.70 -3.38
N ASP A 166 -28.14 -6.60 -2.67
CA ASP A 166 -27.54 -6.33 -1.36
C ASP A 166 -26.08 -5.83 -1.44
N LYS A 167 -25.58 -5.40 -2.60
CA LYS A 167 -24.22 -4.87 -2.72
C LYS A 167 -24.19 -3.54 -3.48
N TYR A 168 -23.25 -2.69 -3.13
CA TYR A 168 -22.83 -1.60 -4.02
C TYR A 168 -21.69 -2.09 -4.91
N VAL A 169 -21.78 -1.77 -6.19
CA VAL A 169 -20.73 -2.00 -7.18
C VAL A 169 -19.97 -0.70 -7.39
N VAL A 170 -18.66 -0.71 -7.15
CA VAL A 170 -17.77 0.43 -7.42
C VAL A 170 -17.43 0.43 -8.90
N ASN A 171 -17.80 1.49 -9.61
CA ASN A 171 -17.46 1.68 -11.01
C ASN A 171 -16.33 2.71 -11.12
N ASN A 172 -15.26 2.32 -11.80
CA ASN A 172 -14.09 3.15 -12.06
C ASN A 172 -14.02 3.53 -13.54
N PRO A 173 -14.51 4.71 -13.95
CA PRO A 173 -14.37 5.17 -15.33
C PRO A 173 -12.95 5.68 -15.66
N THR A 174 -12.09 5.85 -14.65
CA THR A 174 -10.78 6.47 -14.81
C THR A 174 -9.76 5.52 -15.44
N PRO A 175 -8.65 6.06 -16.01
CA PRO A 175 -7.56 5.23 -16.52
C PRO A 175 -6.61 4.70 -15.43
N TYR A 176 -6.91 4.91 -14.15
CA TYR A 176 -6.04 4.54 -13.02
C TYR A 176 -6.59 3.37 -12.21
N TYR A 177 -5.72 2.60 -11.56
CA TYR A 177 -6.14 1.63 -10.54
C TYR A 177 -6.48 2.35 -9.23
N VAL A 178 -7.63 2.01 -8.63
CA VAL A 178 -8.04 2.57 -7.34
C VAL A 178 -8.09 1.47 -6.29
N THR A 179 -7.32 1.62 -5.21
CA THR A 179 -7.37 0.69 -4.07
C THR A 179 -8.32 1.22 -3.00
N ILE A 180 -9.41 0.51 -2.74
CA ILE A 180 -10.37 0.79 -1.68
C ILE A 180 -9.97 -0.05 -0.46
N VAL A 181 -9.83 0.60 0.70
CA VAL A 181 -9.31 -0.03 1.92
C VAL A 181 -10.29 -0.03 3.07
N ASP A 182 -11.32 0.80 3.01
CA ASP A 182 -12.37 0.83 4.02
C ASP A 182 -13.66 1.39 3.42
N ALA A 183 -14.77 1.12 4.09
CA ALA A 183 -16.07 1.71 3.82
C ALA A 183 -16.79 2.03 5.12
N SER A 184 -17.54 3.13 5.16
CA SER A 184 -18.36 3.53 6.30
C SER A 184 -19.70 4.10 5.83
N SER A 185 -20.64 4.27 6.77
CA SER A 185 -21.96 4.85 6.51
C SER A 185 -22.01 6.38 6.64
N LYS A 186 -20.91 6.99 7.06
CA LYS A 186 -20.75 8.45 7.18
C LYS A 186 -19.28 8.84 7.19
N LYS A 187 -19.02 10.10 6.84
CA LYS A 187 -17.67 10.69 6.87
C LYS A 187 -17.11 10.62 8.29
N ASP A 188 -15.82 10.28 8.40
CA ASP A 188 -15.09 10.10 9.66
C ASP A 188 -15.74 9.06 10.62
N GLY A 189 -16.66 8.24 10.10
CA GLY A 189 -17.26 7.12 10.83
C GLY A 189 -16.31 5.94 10.96
N ALA A 190 -16.62 5.03 11.88
CA ALA A 190 -15.91 3.76 11.99
C ALA A 190 -16.11 2.93 10.71
N GLY A 191 -15.04 2.29 10.25
CA GLY A 191 -15.08 1.34 9.15
C GLY A 191 -16.01 0.16 9.44
N VAL A 192 -16.61 -0.37 8.37
CA VAL A 192 -17.49 -1.54 8.46
C VAL A 192 -16.66 -2.78 8.82
N LYS A 193 -17.11 -3.52 9.83
CA LYS A 193 -16.48 -4.79 10.22
C LYS A 193 -16.56 -5.80 9.07
N GLY A 194 -15.45 -6.50 8.81
CA GLY A 194 -15.37 -7.48 7.73
C GLY A 194 -15.19 -6.88 6.34
N PHE A 195 -14.89 -5.58 6.24
CA PHE A 195 -14.43 -5.00 4.98
C PHE A 195 -13.09 -5.60 4.58
N GLU A 196 -13.00 -6.10 3.35
CA GLU A 196 -11.78 -6.64 2.77
C GLU A 196 -11.28 -5.66 1.69
N PRO A 197 -10.06 -5.12 1.81
CA PRO A 197 -9.51 -4.22 0.81
C PRO A 197 -9.43 -4.87 -0.57
N PHE A 198 -9.81 -4.12 -1.60
CA PHE A 198 -9.73 -4.56 -3.00
C PHE A 198 -9.25 -3.42 -3.90
N MET A 199 -8.94 -3.77 -5.14
CA MET A 199 -8.50 -2.81 -6.14
C MET A 199 -9.41 -2.86 -7.35
N VAL A 200 -9.88 -1.69 -7.79
CA VAL A 200 -10.70 -1.55 -8.98
C VAL A 200 -9.78 -1.24 -10.17
N PRO A 201 -9.80 -2.05 -11.24
CA PRO A 201 -8.97 -1.81 -12.40
C PRO A 201 -9.44 -0.57 -13.20
N PRO A 202 -8.57 0.00 -14.05
CA PRO A 202 -8.95 1.08 -14.97
C PRO A 202 -10.16 0.69 -15.84
N LYS A 203 -11.12 1.60 -16.00
CA LYS A 203 -12.33 1.40 -16.81
C LYS A 203 -13.12 0.14 -16.43
N GLY A 204 -13.03 -0.29 -15.18
CA GLY A 204 -13.63 -1.52 -14.66
C GLY A 204 -14.55 -1.29 -13.48
N ASN A 205 -15.06 -2.38 -12.90
CA ASN A 205 -15.92 -2.35 -11.74
C ASN A 205 -15.67 -3.56 -10.82
N VAL A 206 -15.91 -3.38 -9.52
CA VAL A 206 -15.78 -4.43 -8.49
C VAL A 206 -16.86 -4.21 -7.42
N PRO A 207 -17.60 -5.26 -6.99
CA PRO A 207 -18.54 -5.15 -5.88
C PRO A 207 -17.82 -4.92 -4.55
N LEU A 208 -18.45 -4.15 -3.65
CA LEU A 208 -18.02 -4.10 -2.25
C LEU A 208 -18.07 -5.50 -1.63
N THR A 209 -17.17 -5.75 -0.68
CA THR A 209 -17.08 -7.01 0.05
C THR A 209 -18.09 -7.11 1.19
N VAL A 210 -18.79 -6.01 1.49
CA VAL A 210 -19.80 -5.87 2.55
C VAL A 210 -21.17 -5.57 1.96
N SER A 211 -22.23 -5.80 2.75
CA SER A 211 -23.60 -5.54 2.30
C SER A 211 -23.90 -4.04 2.16
N ALA A 212 -24.83 -3.70 1.29
CA ALA A 212 -25.29 -2.33 1.08
C ALA A 212 -25.91 -1.75 2.36
N ALA A 213 -26.54 -2.59 3.18
CA ALA A 213 -27.07 -2.18 4.48
C ALA A 213 -25.98 -1.71 5.44
N SER A 214 -24.80 -2.35 5.44
CA SER A 214 -23.70 -2.00 6.34
C SER A 214 -23.09 -0.62 6.08
N VAL A 215 -23.15 -0.13 4.84
CA VAL A 215 -22.63 1.19 4.44
C VAL A 215 -23.74 2.25 4.28
N GLY A 216 -25.00 1.89 4.56
CA GLY A 216 -26.13 2.82 4.56
C GLY A 216 -26.52 3.39 3.18
N SER A 217 -27.29 4.48 3.22
CA SER A 217 -27.80 5.19 2.03
C SER A 217 -26.87 6.27 1.50
N ALA A 218 -25.81 6.63 2.25
CA ALA A 218 -24.78 7.56 1.83
C ALA A 218 -23.39 6.96 2.12
N PRO A 219 -22.94 5.97 1.33
CA PRO A 219 -21.68 5.30 1.56
C PRO A 219 -20.50 6.27 1.53
N VAL A 220 -19.49 6.00 2.35
CA VAL A 220 -18.20 6.66 2.28
C VAL A 220 -17.14 5.61 2.05
N LEU A 221 -16.29 5.79 1.03
CA LEU A 221 -15.19 4.89 0.73
C LEU A 221 -13.86 5.54 1.04
N THR A 222 -12.96 4.81 1.70
CA THR A 222 -11.58 5.23 1.91
C THR A 222 -10.69 4.58 0.86
N TYR A 223 -9.93 5.38 0.11
CA TYR A 223 -9.00 4.88 -0.90
C TYR A 223 -7.55 5.23 -0.56
N ILE A 224 -6.58 4.51 -1.14
CA ILE A 224 -5.16 4.89 -1.03
C ILE A 224 -4.77 5.74 -2.24
N ASN A 225 -4.26 6.95 -2.00
CA ASN A 225 -3.71 7.83 -3.04
C ASN A 225 -2.26 7.46 -3.42
N ASP A 226 -1.64 8.19 -4.35
CA ASP A 226 -0.27 7.91 -4.83
C ASP A 226 0.80 8.04 -3.72
N TYR A 227 0.52 8.85 -2.70
CA TYR A 227 1.41 9.11 -1.56
C TYR A 227 1.19 8.16 -0.38
N GLY A 228 0.28 7.17 -0.51
CA GLY A 228 -0.06 6.25 0.58
C GLY A 228 -1.04 6.82 1.62
N GLY A 229 -1.51 8.05 1.41
CA GLY A 229 -2.57 8.67 2.22
C GLY A 229 -3.93 8.00 2.00
N ARG A 230 -4.84 8.19 2.96
CA ARG A 230 -6.15 7.53 3.00
C ARG A 230 -7.33 8.53 3.01
N PRO A 231 -7.51 9.33 1.95
CA PRO A 231 -8.67 10.22 1.81
C PRO A 231 -9.99 9.44 1.70
N GLN A 232 -11.08 10.12 2.07
CA GLN A 232 -12.44 9.60 2.02
C GLN A 232 -13.23 10.21 0.87
N LEU A 233 -13.96 9.39 0.14
CA LEU A 233 -14.93 9.78 -0.88
C LEU A 233 -16.33 9.64 -0.31
N THR A 234 -17.04 10.75 -0.18
CA THR A 234 -18.44 10.74 0.30
C THR A 234 -19.38 10.63 -0.89
N PHE A 235 -20.28 9.64 -0.88
CA PHE A 235 -21.23 9.44 -1.97
C PHE A 235 -22.62 9.97 -1.63
N SER A 236 -23.27 10.60 -2.61
CA SER A 236 -24.69 10.94 -2.59
C SER A 236 -25.43 10.04 -3.57
N CYS A 237 -26.48 9.37 -3.10
CA CYS A 237 -27.25 8.39 -3.87
C CYS A 237 -28.60 8.95 -4.33
N SER A 238 -28.94 8.71 -5.60
CA SER A 238 -30.26 8.95 -6.20
C SER A 238 -30.76 7.63 -6.81
N GLY A 239 -31.76 7.02 -6.17
CA GLY A 239 -32.19 5.67 -6.50
C GLY A 239 -31.08 4.64 -6.23
N SER A 240 -30.71 3.87 -7.24
CA SER A 240 -29.63 2.88 -7.16
C SER A 240 -28.25 3.45 -7.49
N ASN A 241 -28.14 4.69 -7.97
CA ASN A 241 -26.86 5.25 -8.42
C ASN A 241 -26.34 6.28 -7.43
N CYS A 242 -25.06 6.21 -7.09
CA CYS A 242 -24.39 7.18 -6.24
C CYS A 242 -23.18 7.79 -6.93
N LYS A 243 -22.97 9.08 -6.69
CA LYS A 243 -21.82 9.84 -7.20
C LYS A 243 -21.06 10.44 -6.02
N VAL A 244 -19.76 10.61 -6.19
CA VAL A 244 -18.95 11.34 -5.21
C VAL A 244 -19.45 12.78 -5.13
N VAL A 245 -19.56 13.29 -3.91
CA VAL A 245 -19.74 14.70 -3.62
C VAL A 245 -18.34 15.31 -3.51
N PRO A 246 -17.92 16.18 -4.44
CA PRO A 246 -16.61 16.81 -4.38
C PRO A 246 -16.46 17.57 -3.05
N GLU A 247 -15.30 17.43 -2.41
CA GLU A 247 -15.01 18.26 -1.24
C GLU A 247 -14.87 19.70 -1.72
N LYS A 248 -15.69 20.61 -1.21
CA LYS A 248 -15.50 22.04 -1.47
C LYS A 248 -14.10 22.41 -0.98
N LYS A 249 -13.20 22.77 -1.90
CA LYS A 249 -11.92 23.40 -1.55
C LYS A 249 -12.26 24.62 -0.69
N ALA A 250 -11.82 24.62 0.57
CA ALA A 250 -11.85 25.84 1.36
C ALA A 250 -10.99 26.85 0.61
N SER A 251 -11.64 27.91 0.11
CA SER A 251 -10.99 29.05 -0.54
C SER A 251 -10.04 29.77 0.42
#